data_AF-A0A433SGA1-F1
#
_entry.id   AF-A0A433SGA1-F1
#
_cell.length_a   1.000
_cell.length_b   1.000
_cell.length_c   1.000
_cell.angle_alpha   90.00
_cell.angle_beta   90.00
_cell.angle_gamma   90.00
#
_symmetry.space_group_name_H-M   'P 1'
#
loop_
_entity.id
_entity.type
_entity.pdbx_description
1 polymer ?
#
loop_
_entity_poly.entity_id
_entity_poly.type
_entity_poly.pdbx_seq_one_letter_code
_entity_poly.pdbx_strand_id
1 'polypeptide(L)' 'MKKRMTNIEFVTDLMQYSKYGVMAQLFVIEALHCYSDTVANAAPEQLKELGEFINPQAWQGVAREIAEKIENRHKQK' A
#
# COMPACT_ATOMS: atom_id res chain seq x y z
N MET A 1 -11.87 21.04 18.83
CA MET A 1 -10.67 20.33 18.29
C MET A 1 -11.14 19.38 17.20
N LYS A 2 -10.50 19.39 16.01
CA LYS A 2 -10.80 18.39 14.97
C LYS A 2 -10.36 17.02 15.51
N LYS A 3 -11.27 16.04 15.56
CA LYS A 3 -10.95 14.66 15.93
C LYS A 3 -9.89 14.15 14.96
N ARG A 4 -8.78 13.61 15.46
CA ARG A 4 -7.73 13.02 14.62
C ARG A 4 -8.28 11.73 14.02
N MET A 5 -8.23 11.61 12.70
CA MET A 5 -8.61 10.38 12.00
C MET A 5 -7.60 9.28 12.31
N THR A 6 -8.10 8.05 12.42
CA THR A 6 -7.30 6.83 12.34
C THR A 6 -6.76 6.64 10.92
N ASN A 7 -5.75 5.78 10.76
CA ASN A 7 -5.21 5.47 9.43
C ASN A 7 -6.29 4.89 8.49
N ILE A 8 -7.21 4.08 9.03
CA ILE A 8 -8.32 3.50 8.25
C ILE A 8 -9.28 4.60 7.81
N GLU A 9 -9.71 5.48 8.71
CA GLU A 9 -10.59 6.61 8.39
C GLU A 9 -9.96 7.52 7.33
N PHE A 10 -8.67 7.82 7.47
CA PHE A 10 -7.95 8.68 6.53
C PHE A 10 -7.80 8.05 5.13
N VAL A 11 -7.37 6.78 5.05
CA VAL A 11 -7.21 6.10 3.75
C VAL A 11 -8.57 5.91 3.07
N THR A 12 -9.63 5.67 3.84
CA THR A 12 -10.99 5.62 3.32
C THR A 12 -11.43 6.98 2.76
N ASP A 13 -11.20 8.06 3.50
CA ASP A 13 -11.51 9.43 3.07
C ASP A 13 -10.77 9.80 1.77
N LEU A 14 -9.47 9.48 1.68
CA LEU A 14 -8.64 9.67 0.50
C LEU A 14 -9.24 9.01 -0.76
N MET A 15 -9.77 7.80 -0.61
CA MET A 15 -10.34 7.02 -1.72
C MET A 15 -11.80 7.38 -2.04
N GLN A 16 -12.56 7.89 -1.08
CA GLN A 16 -14.01 8.14 -1.24
C GLN A 16 -14.34 9.59 -1.58
N TYR A 17 -13.59 10.56 -1.06
CA TYR A 17 -13.92 11.99 -1.18
C TYR A 17 -12.91 12.79 -2.03
N SER A 18 -12.17 12.10 -2.88
CA SER A 18 -11.32 12.77 -3.86
C SER A 18 -12.14 13.54 -4.89
N LYS A 19 -11.68 14.74 -5.25
CA LYS A 19 -12.23 15.55 -6.37
C LYS A 19 -12.18 14.84 -7.74
N TYR A 20 -11.43 13.73 -7.84
CA TYR A 20 -11.31 12.90 -9.04
C TYR A 20 -12.11 11.60 -8.96
N GLY A 21 -12.90 11.40 -7.89
CA GLY A 21 -13.79 10.25 -7.73
C GLY A 21 -13.07 8.90 -7.87
N VAL A 22 -13.64 8.01 -8.68
CA VAL A 22 -13.14 6.62 -8.89
C VAL A 22 -11.68 6.58 -9.36
N MET A 23 -11.18 7.59 -10.06
CA MET A 23 -9.78 7.63 -10.50
C MET A 23 -8.80 7.63 -9.33
N ALA A 24 -9.16 8.23 -8.19
CA ALA A 24 -8.33 8.16 -6.99
C ALA A 24 -8.24 6.73 -6.44
N GLN A 25 -9.31 5.95 -6.53
CA GLN A 25 -9.32 4.56 -6.10
C GLN A 25 -8.41 3.71 -6.99
N LEU A 26 -8.52 3.88 -8.31
CA LEU A 26 -7.64 3.18 -9.26
C LEU A 26 -6.18 3.56 -9.04
N PHE A 27 -5.89 4.85 -8.84
CA PHE A 27 -4.55 5.32 -8.54
C PHE A 27 -3.99 4.68 -7.27
N VAL A 28 -4.77 4.60 -6.19
CA VAL A 28 -4.33 3.97 -4.94
C VAL A 28 -4.05 2.48 -5.14
N ILE A 29 -4.91 1.76 -5.87
CA ILE A 29 -4.66 0.35 -6.18
C ILE A 29 -3.38 0.16 -6.99
N GLU A 30 -3.14 1.00 -8.00
CA GLU A 30 -1.91 0.93 -8.81
C GLU A 30 -0.67 1.27 -7.99
N ALA A 31 -0.74 2.31 -7.14
CA ALA A 31 0.35 2.68 -6.25
C ALA A 31 0.68 1.54 -5.27
N LEU A 32 -0.34 0.88 -4.71
CA LEU A 32 -0.16 -0.28 -3.85
C LEU A 32 0.47 -1.45 -4.62
N HIS A 33 0.05 -1.70 -5.86
CA HIS A 33 0.61 -2.75 -6.71
C HIS A 33 2.11 -2.50 -6.96
N CYS A 34 2.48 -1.35 -7.53
CA CYS A 34 3.86 -1.03 -7.86
C CYS A 34 4.76 -1.01 -6.63
N TYR A 35 4.29 -0.40 -5.53
CA TYR A 35 5.08 -0.31 -4.31
C TYR A 35 5.27 -1.67 -3.65
N SER A 36 4.22 -2.49 -3.60
CA SER A 36 4.29 -3.83 -3.02
C SER A 36 5.21 -4.74 -3.83
N ASP A 37 5.14 -4.70 -5.16
CA ASP A 37 6.05 -5.46 -6.02
C ASP A 37 7.51 -5.01 -5.83
N THR A 38 7.75 -3.70 -5.77
CA THR A 38 9.08 -3.14 -5.51
C THR A 38 9.65 -3.64 -4.19
N VAL A 39 8.88 -3.56 -3.09
CA VAL A 39 9.34 -3.97 -1.76
C VAL A 39 9.48 -5.48 -1.65
N ALA A 40 8.56 -6.26 -2.25
CA ALA A 40 8.57 -7.71 -2.24
C ALA A 40 9.84 -8.30 -2.88
N ASN A 41 10.35 -7.63 -3.93
CA ASN A 41 11.52 -8.04 -4.71
C ASN A 41 12.82 -7.29 -4.33
N ALA A 42 12.75 -6.34 -3.39
CA ALA A 42 13.91 -5.57 -2.95
C ALA A 42 14.97 -6.47 -2.28
N ALA A 43 16.24 -6.15 -2.52
CA ALA A 43 17.35 -6.78 -1.83
C ALA A 43 17.36 -6.38 -0.33
N PRO A 44 17.82 -7.25 0.58
CA PRO A 44 17.84 -6.96 2.02
C PRO A 44 18.56 -5.65 2.37
N GLU A 45 19.58 -5.27 1.61
CA GLU A 45 20.36 -4.04 1.79
C GLU A 45 19.51 -2.79 1.54
N GLN A 46 18.63 -2.83 0.54
CA GLN A 46 17.73 -1.72 0.20
C GLN A 46 16.66 -1.52 1.29
N LEU A 47 16.27 -2.60 1.96
CA LEU A 47 15.27 -2.56 3.03
C LEU A 47 15.84 -2.04 4.36
N LYS A 48 17.17 -1.99 4.52
CA LYS A 48 17.81 -1.39 5.71
C LYS A 48 17.59 0.12 5.79
N GLU A 49 17.31 0.77 4.65
CA GLU A 49 17.06 2.21 4.56
C GLU A 49 15.66 2.62 5.03
N LEU A 50 14.74 1.66 5.26
CA LEU A 50 13.37 1.90 5.75
C LEU A 50 13.31 2.41 7.20
N GLY A 51 14.46 2.45 7.88
CA GLY A 51 14.62 3.01 9.23
C GLY A 51 14.47 1.98 10.35
N GLU A 52 14.84 2.38 11.56
CA GLU A 52 14.91 1.49 12.73
C GLU A 52 13.54 1.03 13.26
N PHE A 53 12.46 1.73 12.89
CA PHE A 53 11.12 1.49 13.40
C PHE A 53 10.34 0.40 12.63
N ILE A 54 10.86 -0.08 11.50
CA ILE A 54 10.20 -1.06 10.66
C ILE A 54 11.10 -2.29 10.54
N ASN A 55 10.61 -3.45 10.95
CA ASN A 55 11.31 -4.71 10.69
C ASN A 55 11.33 -5.00 9.18
N PRO A 56 12.50 -5.08 8.53
CA PRO A 56 12.59 -5.22 7.07
C PRO A 56 11.89 -6.47 6.52
N GLN A 57 12.00 -7.60 7.23
CA GLN A 57 11.41 -8.87 6.81
C GLN A 57 9.89 -8.85 6.95
N ALA A 58 9.38 -8.28 8.05
CA ALA A 58 7.95 -8.11 8.24
C ALA A 58 7.36 -7.18 7.17
N TRP A 59 8.06 -6.09 6.84
CA TRP A 59 7.64 -5.17 5.78
C TRP A 59 7.60 -5.82 4.40
N GLN A 60 8.62 -6.62 4.08
CA GLN A 60 8.66 -7.40 2.85
C GLN A 60 7.55 -8.46 2.81
N GLY A 61 7.22 -9.09 3.95
CA GLY A 61 6.10 -10.00 4.08
C GLY A 61 4.76 -9.32 3.78
N VAL A 62 4.51 -8.14 4.34
CA VAL A 62 3.32 -7.32 4.06
C VAL A 62 3.23 -6.99 2.58
N ALA A 63 4.35 -6.61 1.96
CA ALA A 63 4.39 -6.30 0.53
C ALA A 63 4.00 -7.51 -0.34
N ARG A 64 4.51 -8.71 -0.05
CA ARG A 64 4.12 -9.94 -0.75
C ARG A 64 2.62 -10.22 -0.61
N GLU A 65 2.09 -10.11 0.61
CA GLU A 65 0.65 -10.34 0.86
C GLU A 65 -0.23 -9.37 0.07
N ILE A 66 0.13 -8.09 0.01
CA ILE A 66 -0.63 -7.08 -0.74
C ILE A 66 -0.52 -7.33 -2.26
N ALA A 67 0.67 -7.63 -2.77
CA ALA A 67 0.88 -7.95 -4.18
C ALA A 67 0.03 -9.16 -4.61
N GLU A 68 0.06 -10.25 -3.83
CA GLU A 68 -0.75 -11.44 -4.09
C GLU A 68 -2.26 -11.14 -4.11
N LYS A 69 -2.76 -10.33 -3.16
CA LYS A 69 -4.17 -9.92 -3.13
C LYS A 69 -4.57 -9.13 -4.37
N ILE A 70 -3.71 -8.23 -4.85
CA ILE A 70 -3.97 -7.42 -6.04
C ILE A 70 -3.93 -8.28 -7.31
N GLU A 71 -2.92 -9.13 -7.47
CA GLU A 71 -2.82 -10.05 -8.61
C GLU A 71 -4.02 -10.99 -8.70
N ASN A 72 -4.43 -11.57 -7.57
CA ASN A 72 -5.58 -12.46 -7.53
C ASN A 72 -6.87 -11.75 -7.93
N ARG A 73 -7.01 -10.47 -7.56
CA ARG A 73 -8.13 -9.63 -8.02
C ARG A 73 -8.09 -9.37 -9.53
N HIS A 74 -6.91 -9.21 -10.13
CA HIS A 74 -6.77 -9.03 -11.58
C HIS A 74 -7.07 -10.31 -12.36
N LYS A 75 -6.68 -11.49 -11.85
CA LYS A 75 -6.96 -12.80 -12.47
C LYS A 75 -8.45 -13.18 -12.47
N GLN A 76 -9.29 -12.52 -11.66
CA GLN A 76 -10.74 -12.77 -11.56
C GLN A 76 -11.57 -11.90 -12.52
N LYS A 77 -10.94 -11.04 -13.33
CA LYS A 77 -11.59 -10.26 -14.38
C LYS A 77 -11.44 -10.95 -15.73
#